data_AF-A0A372RD30-F1
#
_entry.id   AF-A0A372RD30-F1
#
_cell.length_a   1.000
_cell.length_b   1.000
_cell.length_c   1.000
_cell.angle_alpha   90.00
_cell.angle_beta   90.00
_cell.angle_gamma   90.00
#
_symmetry.space_group_name_H-M   'P 1'
#
loop_
_entity.id
_entity.type
_entity.pdbx_description
1 polymer ?
#
loop_
_entity_poly.entity_id
_entity_poly.type
_entity_poly.pdbx_seq_one_letter_code
_entity_poly.pdbx_strand_id
1 'polypeptide(L)'
;VPNKSLTAFVKANTLYDSNILLFRSIFAETELFLPPELQNTPFCLEALGRMGLNREINCNTFIDCAKEIESQIQQERVPAHVIKDRAKNLVRYLYEHVDTLDFNIEQWKKILSIRFVPSEKNIKGQIYQSPKETSGFEPFEKLCSHKHKNVCWTQCPLFDESVEPTKFSFFHDNYPEIGNPSTEDIIEHWFFVIEQIKSPTWNSKRSMDDYESIKGAIIDIYKIMNEISQKKYNDIFIRLKINKPEKKLFLNDNYPFDIFDKENWVAGRDLIFGLQEDIKEGMYKVKDCLKEYKDLLLLAGARELIDLKSDRKVRKHDQKDTLIKVLLKKFISQHDNDHHDVIFIVGEEKARIGANRYVLSAASTHFERMFCGGLSESTESKIEVMIKDIRPEVFRVLLRWLYGQPFEEATKSTLRNP
;
A
#
# COMPACT_ATOMS: atom_id res chain seq x y z
N VAL A 1 40.83 48.82 -2.16
CA VAL A 1 41.96 47.86 -2.15
C VAL A 1 42.19 47.40 -3.58
N PRO A 2 43.41 47.42 -4.12
CA PRO A 2 43.65 46.93 -5.48
C PRO A 2 43.35 45.43 -5.56
N ASN A 3 42.80 44.98 -6.68
CA ASN A 3 42.62 43.55 -6.99
C ASN A 3 43.92 42.88 -7.43
N LYS A 4 43.93 41.55 -7.52
CA LYS A 4 45.08 40.70 -7.85
C LYS A 4 45.91 41.20 -9.03
N SER A 5 45.27 41.53 -10.15
CA SER A 5 45.96 41.97 -11.37
C SER A 5 46.26 43.49 -11.41
N LEU A 6 46.02 44.23 -10.31
CA LEU A 6 46.22 45.67 -10.20
C LEU A 6 45.45 46.50 -11.25
N THR A 7 44.31 45.99 -11.72
CA THR A 7 43.49 46.62 -12.76
C THR A 7 42.37 47.50 -12.20
N ALA A 8 41.94 47.28 -10.96
CA ALA A 8 40.86 48.04 -10.34
C ALA A 8 41.00 48.15 -8.81
N PHE A 9 40.40 49.20 -8.23
CA PHE A 9 40.19 49.30 -6.78
C PHE A 9 38.81 48.80 -6.41
N VAL A 10 38.76 47.84 -5.49
CA VAL A 10 37.52 47.23 -4.99
C VAL A 10 37.40 47.36 -3.47
N LYS A 11 36.23 47.02 -2.93
CA LYS A 11 36.02 46.99 -1.47
C LYS A 11 36.76 45.79 -0.88
N ALA A 12 37.22 45.90 0.38
CA ALA A 12 37.94 44.80 1.01
C ALA A 12 37.05 43.55 1.16
N ASN A 13 35.76 43.75 1.45
CA ASN A 13 34.79 42.66 1.62
C ASN A 13 34.35 41.94 0.34
N THR A 14 34.80 42.39 -0.83
CA THR A 14 34.62 41.65 -2.08
C THR A 14 35.83 40.79 -2.42
N LEU A 15 36.89 40.83 -1.61
CA LEU A 15 38.12 40.09 -1.81
C LEU A 15 38.21 38.91 -0.82
N TYR A 16 38.98 37.89 -1.20
CA TYR A 16 39.19 36.67 -0.43
C TYR A 16 40.67 36.49 -0.10
N ASP A 17 40.94 35.86 1.04
CA ASP A 17 42.27 35.48 1.46
C ASP A 17 42.73 34.22 0.68
N SER A 18 43.75 34.36 -0.16
CA SER A 18 44.23 33.24 -0.98
C SER A 18 45.00 32.17 -0.18
N ASN A 19 45.26 32.39 1.11
CA ASN A 19 45.79 31.35 2.00
C ASN A 19 44.75 30.28 2.34
N ILE A 20 43.46 30.56 2.14
CA ILE A 20 42.38 29.60 2.38
C ILE A 20 42.22 28.73 1.15
N LEU A 21 42.46 27.43 1.33
CA LEU A 21 42.52 26.45 0.24
C LEU A 21 41.25 26.43 -0.62
N LEU A 22 40.07 26.50 -0.01
CA LEU A 22 38.80 26.52 -0.74
C LEU A 22 38.64 27.79 -1.59
N PHE A 23 38.92 28.96 -1.02
CA PHE A 23 38.87 30.22 -1.78
C PHE A 23 39.85 30.16 -2.94
N ARG A 24 41.12 29.83 -2.65
CA ARG A 24 42.18 29.71 -3.66
C ARG A 24 41.80 28.78 -4.80
N SER A 25 41.16 27.65 -4.48
CA SER A 25 40.74 26.67 -5.47
C SER A 25 39.58 27.18 -6.32
N ILE A 26 38.52 27.69 -5.69
CA ILE A 26 37.27 28.06 -6.36
C ILE A 26 37.42 29.34 -7.17
N PHE A 27 38.06 30.37 -6.61
CA PHE A 27 38.17 31.69 -7.22
C PHE A 27 39.44 31.87 -8.08
N ALA A 28 40.17 30.81 -8.40
CA ALA A 28 41.53 30.86 -8.97
C ALA A 28 41.66 31.76 -10.22
N GLU A 29 40.67 31.69 -11.11
CA GLU A 29 40.60 32.44 -12.38
C GLU A 29 39.93 33.82 -12.24
N THR A 30 39.56 34.22 -11.03
CA THR A 30 38.89 35.50 -10.77
C THR A 30 39.86 36.57 -10.29
N GLU A 31 39.41 37.82 -10.35
CA GLU A 31 40.10 38.98 -9.79
C GLU A 31 39.78 39.23 -8.30
N LEU A 32 39.21 38.24 -7.61
CA LEU A 32 38.69 38.40 -6.24
C LEU A 32 39.75 38.19 -5.15
N PHE A 33 41.04 38.21 -5.50
CA PHE A 33 42.15 38.09 -4.54
C PHE A 33 42.92 39.39 -4.39
N LEU A 34 43.71 39.46 -3.30
CA LEU A 34 44.70 40.49 -3.10
C LEU A 34 45.92 40.29 -4.01
N PRO A 35 46.64 41.37 -4.37
CA PRO A 35 47.98 41.30 -4.92
C PRO A 35 48.95 40.58 -3.97
N PRO A 36 49.98 39.88 -4.49
CA PRO A 36 50.96 39.16 -3.69
C PRO A 36 51.61 40.00 -2.57
N GLU A 37 51.85 41.28 -2.82
CA GLU A 37 52.50 42.21 -1.88
C GLU A 37 51.65 42.43 -0.62
N LEU A 38 50.32 42.51 -0.79
CA LEU A 38 49.36 42.66 0.31
C LEU A 38 49.01 41.32 0.96
N GLN A 39 48.96 40.25 0.16
CA GLN A 39 48.64 38.90 0.61
C GLN A 39 49.72 38.28 1.49
N ASN A 40 50.99 38.56 1.22
CA ASN A 40 52.12 37.95 1.94
C ASN A 40 52.53 38.72 3.21
N THR A 41 51.87 39.84 3.51
CA THR A 41 52.22 40.70 4.64
C THR A 41 51.20 40.55 5.78
N PRO A 42 51.57 39.92 6.93
CA PRO A 42 50.61 39.64 8.00
C PRO A 42 49.89 40.87 8.56
N PHE A 43 50.61 41.99 8.72
CA PHE A 43 50.02 43.24 9.23
C PHE A 43 49.00 43.83 8.26
N CYS A 44 49.22 43.69 6.94
CA CYS A 44 48.26 44.11 5.91
C CYS A 44 47.02 43.23 5.94
N LEU A 45 47.17 41.90 6.05
CA LEU A 45 46.03 40.98 6.15
C LEU A 45 45.18 41.25 7.40
N GLU A 46 45.81 41.59 8.53
CA GLU A 46 45.06 41.95 9.73
C GLU A 46 44.28 43.24 9.55
N ALA A 47 44.91 44.29 9.01
CA ALA A 47 44.23 45.55 8.73
C ALA A 47 43.08 45.37 7.72
N LEU A 48 43.31 44.62 6.64
CA LEU A 48 42.30 44.32 5.62
C LEU A 48 41.19 43.43 6.16
N GLY A 49 41.50 42.51 7.08
CA GLY A 49 40.52 41.73 7.83
C GLY A 49 39.56 42.63 8.61
N ARG A 50 40.07 43.65 9.31
CA ARG A 50 39.24 44.65 10.00
C ARG A 50 38.38 45.50 9.04
N MET A 51 38.80 45.60 7.77
CA MET A 51 38.03 46.25 6.70
C MET A 51 37.02 45.31 6.02
N GLY A 52 36.97 44.04 6.42
CA GLY A 52 36.00 43.04 5.95
C GLY A 52 36.52 42.05 4.92
N LEU A 53 37.85 41.96 4.67
CA LEU A 53 38.42 40.89 3.84
C LEU A 53 37.92 39.51 4.29
N ASN A 54 37.51 38.67 3.35
CA ASN A 54 37.02 37.32 3.67
C ASN A 54 38.20 36.40 4.02
N ARG A 55 38.42 36.20 5.33
CA ARG A 55 39.57 35.47 5.91
C ARG A 55 39.20 34.18 6.64
N GLU A 56 37.97 33.74 6.52
CA GLU A 56 37.49 32.47 7.05
C GLU A 56 36.28 32.01 6.24
N ILE A 57 35.95 30.73 6.36
CA ILE A 57 34.76 30.17 5.74
C ILE A 57 33.64 30.21 6.77
N ASN A 58 32.74 31.17 6.58
CA ASN A 58 31.46 31.27 7.30
C ASN A 58 30.30 31.05 6.33
N CYS A 59 29.07 31.08 6.84
CA CYS A 59 27.86 30.85 6.06
C CYS A 59 27.74 31.71 4.78
N ASN A 60 28.12 32.99 4.84
CA ASN A 60 28.03 33.89 3.69
C ASN A 60 29.08 33.56 2.63
N THR A 61 30.34 33.41 3.05
CA THR A 61 31.43 33.06 2.13
C THR A 61 31.28 31.68 1.52
N PHE A 62 30.65 30.73 2.23
CA PHE A 62 30.31 29.41 1.69
C PHE A 62 29.29 29.54 0.55
N ILE A 63 28.25 30.36 0.73
CA ILE A 63 27.26 30.64 -0.31
C ILE A 63 27.91 31.29 -1.52
N ASP A 64 28.86 32.21 -1.31
CA ASP A 64 29.57 32.85 -2.41
C ASP A 64 30.45 31.85 -3.19
N CYS A 65 31.12 30.93 -2.50
CA CYS A 65 31.82 29.80 -3.12
C CYS A 65 30.89 28.93 -3.98
N ALA A 66 29.70 28.58 -3.46
CA ALA A 66 28.74 27.76 -4.19
C ALA A 66 28.23 28.47 -5.45
N LYS A 67 27.91 29.76 -5.35
CA LYS A 67 27.48 30.59 -6.49
C LYS A 67 28.56 30.76 -7.55
N GLU A 68 29.81 30.88 -7.13
CA GLU A 68 30.93 30.97 -8.06
C GLU A 68 31.07 29.67 -8.88
N ILE A 69 30.97 28.51 -8.23
CA ILE A 69 30.96 27.22 -8.94
C ILE A 69 29.80 27.17 -9.95
N GLU A 70 28.59 27.57 -9.55
CA GLU A 70 27.44 27.66 -10.46
C GLU A 70 27.71 28.60 -11.65
N SER A 71 28.36 29.74 -11.42
CA SER A 71 28.75 30.67 -12.47
C SER A 71 29.77 30.04 -13.44
N GLN A 72 30.76 29.31 -12.93
CA GLN A 72 31.76 28.60 -13.74
C GLN A 72 31.11 27.53 -14.62
N ILE A 73 30.09 26.84 -14.11
CA ILE A 73 29.31 25.86 -14.88
C ILE A 73 28.60 26.55 -16.06
N GLN A 74 28.09 27.77 -15.87
CA GLN A 74 27.38 28.51 -16.93
C GLN A 74 28.31 29.14 -17.97
N GLN A 75 29.52 29.55 -17.57
CA GLN A 75 30.44 30.27 -18.45
C GLN A 75 31.29 29.35 -19.33
N GLU A 76 31.42 28.05 -19.00
CA GLU A 76 32.22 27.04 -19.72
C GLU A 76 33.70 27.41 -19.97
N ARG A 77 34.23 28.39 -19.22
CA ARG A 77 35.63 28.84 -19.33
C ARG A 77 36.61 27.90 -18.61
N VAL A 78 36.12 27.21 -17.59
CA VAL A 78 36.91 26.28 -16.77
C VAL A 78 36.58 24.85 -17.19
N PRO A 79 37.57 23.96 -17.38
CA PRO A 79 37.31 22.57 -17.73
C PRO A 79 36.40 21.87 -16.71
N ALA A 80 35.41 21.12 -17.19
CA ALA A 80 34.37 20.50 -16.35
C ALA A 80 34.92 19.62 -15.21
N HIS A 81 36.05 18.93 -15.42
CA HIS A 81 36.68 18.10 -14.39
C HIS A 81 37.23 18.95 -13.22
N VAL A 82 37.78 20.13 -13.51
CA VAL A 82 38.29 21.07 -12.49
C VAL A 82 37.13 21.62 -11.67
N ILE A 83 36.04 22.01 -12.32
CA ILE A 83 34.81 22.45 -11.64
C ILE A 83 34.28 21.33 -10.75
N LYS A 84 34.28 20.09 -11.24
CA LYS A 84 33.84 18.93 -10.47
C LYS A 84 34.69 18.72 -9.21
N ASP A 85 36.01 18.83 -9.30
CA ASP A 85 36.89 18.69 -8.13
C ASP A 85 36.70 19.84 -7.11
N ARG A 86 36.48 21.07 -7.58
CA ARG A 86 36.11 22.22 -6.72
C ARG A 86 34.80 21.96 -5.98
N ALA A 87 33.79 21.52 -6.71
CA ALA A 87 32.48 21.19 -6.18
C ALA A 87 32.54 20.05 -5.14
N LYS A 88 33.28 18.98 -5.42
CA LYS A 88 33.52 17.88 -4.47
C LYS A 88 34.12 18.39 -3.16
N ASN A 89 35.15 19.24 -3.26
CA ASN A 89 35.80 19.79 -2.07
C ASN A 89 34.85 20.68 -1.26
N LEU A 90 34.03 21.49 -1.92
CA LEU A 90 33.06 22.35 -1.24
C LEU A 90 31.94 21.53 -0.56
N VAL A 91 31.42 20.50 -1.23
CA VAL A 91 30.40 19.60 -0.66
C VAL A 91 30.97 18.83 0.54
N ARG A 92 32.18 18.28 0.43
CA ARG A 92 32.85 17.62 1.56
C ARG A 92 33.02 18.57 2.75
N TYR A 93 33.46 19.80 2.49
CA TYR A 93 33.59 20.81 3.55
C TYR A 93 32.24 21.08 4.23
N LEU A 94 31.15 21.17 3.46
CA LEU A 94 29.81 21.32 4.02
C LEU A 94 29.49 20.17 4.98
N TYR A 95 29.73 18.92 4.56
CA TYR A 95 29.43 17.75 5.39
C TYR A 95 30.24 17.70 6.68
N GLU A 96 31.50 18.15 6.64
CA GLU A 96 32.43 18.16 7.78
C GLU A 96 32.16 19.33 8.76
N HIS A 97 31.51 20.40 8.31
CA HIS A 97 31.41 21.67 9.06
C HIS A 97 29.98 22.22 9.17
N VAL A 98 28.95 21.43 8.84
CA VAL A 98 27.56 21.91 8.79
C VAL A 98 27.05 22.47 10.13
N ASP A 99 27.52 21.92 11.25
CA ASP A 99 27.25 22.39 12.61
C ASP A 99 27.94 23.72 12.91
N THR A 100 29.18 23.89 12.46
CA THR A 100 29.99 25.08 12.72
C THR A 100 29.63 26.27 11.83
N LEU A 101 29.09 26.01 10.63
CA LEU A 101 28.70 27.06 9.69
C LEU A 101 27.43 27.82 10.11
N ASP A 102 26.61 27.22 10.99
CA ASP A 102 25.43 27.81 11.63
C ASP A 102 24.52 28.59 10.65
N PHE A 103 24.04 27.89 9.61
CA PHE A 103 23.17 28.48 8.61
C PHE A 103 21.79 28.83 9.18
N ASN A 104 21.34 30.06 8.97
CA ASN A 104 19.93 30.38 9.18
C ASN A 104 19.05 29.74 8.08
N ILE A 105 17.74 29.71 8.32
CA ILE A 105 16.75 29.07 7.43
C ILE A 105 16.84 29.60 5.99
N GLU A 106 17.03 30.91 5.79
CA GLU A 106 17.09 31.52 4.46
C GLU A 106 18.41 31.24 3.74
N GLN A 107 19.51 31.17 4.48
CA GLN A 107 20.81 30.77 3.95
C GLN A 107 20.81 29.29 3.55
N TRP A 108 20.23 28.44 4.38
CA TRP A 108 20.12 27.02 4.10
C TRP A 108 19.31 26.74 2.83
N LYS A 109 18.13 27.37 2.69
CA LYS A 109 17.32 27.30 1.46
C LYS A 109 18.11 27.71 0.22
N LYS A 110 18.93 28.76 0.32
CA LYS A 110 19.79 29.18 -0.80
C LYS A 110 20.77 28.08 -1.18
N ILE A 111 21.47 27.49 -0.22
CA ILE A 111 22.42 26.40 -0.48
C ILE A 111 21.74 25.21 -1.16
N LEU A 112 20.55 24.84 -0.69
CA LEU A 112 19.80 23.73 -1.27
C LEU A 112 19.42 23.96 -2.73
N SER A 113 19.28 25.24 -3.14
CA SER A 113 18.86 25.64 -4.49
C SER A 113 20.00 25.95 -5.47
N ILE A 114 21.24 26.15 -5.00
CA ILE A 114 22.37 26.48 -5.89
C ILE A 114 22.83 25.21 -6.61
N ARG A 115 23.00 25.30 -7.93
CA ARG A 115 23.43 24.19 -8.77
C ARG A 115 24.95 24.02 -8.75
N PHE A 116 25.48 23.47 -7.66
CA PHE A 116 26.92 23.21 -7.51
C PHE A 116 27.26 21.76 -7.15
N VAL A 117 26.28 20.92 -6.81
CA VAL A 117 26.54 19.56 -6.32
C VAL A 117 26.73 18.61 -7.51
N PRO A 118 27.83 17.84 -7.59
CA PRO A 118 28.05 16.91 -8.68
C PRO A 118 26.98 15.82 -8.76
N SER A 119 26.51 15.53 -9.98
CA SER A 119 25.51 14.51 -10.28
C SER A 119 26.05 13.43 -11.23
N GLU A 120 25.45 12.24 -11.19
CA GLU A 120 25.80 11.14 -12.10
C GLU A 120 25.24 11.40 -13.51
N LYS A 121 26.12 11.53 -14.52
CA LYS A 121 25.69 11.74 -15.91
C LYS A 121 25.22 10.48 -16.62
N ASN A 122 25.75 9.31 -16.23
CA ASN A 122 25.62 8.09 -17.00
C ASN A 122 25.19 6.93 -16.10
N ILE A 123 23.88 6.80 -15.92
CA ILE A 123 23.31 5.66 -15.21
C ILE A 123 23.45 4.41 -16.09
N LYS A 124 24.26 3.44 -15.64
CA LYS A 124 24.47 2.19 -16.38
C LYS A 124 23.33 1.20 -16.17
N GLY A 125 22.85 0.61 -17.27
CA GLY A 125 22.01 -0.60 -17.30
C GLY A 125 20.76 -0.47 -18.17
N GLN A 126 20.52 -1.46 -19.04
CA GLN A 126 19.22 -2.10 -19.24
C GLN A 126 17.94 -1.27 -19.09
N ILE A 127 17.53 -1.21 -17.82
CA ILE A 127 16.26 -0.69 -17.31
C ILE A 127 16.27 0.82 -17.12
N TYR A 128 17.44 1.43 -16.99
CA TYR A 128 17.61 2.86 -16.74
C TYR A 128 17.60 3.66 -18.04
N GLN A 129 16.71 3.29 -18.96
CA GLN A 129 16.47 4.07 -20.17
C GLN A 129 15.81 5.39 -19.79
N SER A 130 16.12 6.43 -20.55
CA SER A 130 15.60 7.79 -20.34
C SER A 130 15.81 8.27 -18.89
N PRO A 131 17.03 8.17 -18.33
CA PRO A 131 17.29 8.75 -17.03
C PRO A 131 17.06 10.26 -17.07
N LYS A 132 16.75 10.85 -15.92
CA LYS A 132 16.58 12.29 -15.82
C LYS A 132 17.84 12.99 -16.35
N GLU A 133 17.67 13.83 -17.37
CA GLU A 133 18.77 14.58 -17.95
C GLU A 133 19.40 15.50 -16.89
N THR A 134 20.73 15.56 -16.87
CA THR A 134 21.47 16.39 -15.93
C THR A 134 22.67 17.04 -16.60
N SER A 135 22.99 18.24 -16.14
CA SER A 135 24.20 18.96 -16.58
C SER A 135 25.50 18.34 -16.01
N GLY A 136 25.39 17.39 -15.07
CA GLY A 136 26.49 16.88 -14.23
C GLY A 136 26.63 17.64 -12.91
N PHE A 137 25.81 18.66 -12.72
CA PHE A 137 25.70 19.43 -11.49
C PHE A 137 24.24 19.76 -11.25
N GLU A 138 23.77 19.55 -10.04
CA GLU A 138 22.38 19.77 -9.64
C GLU A 138 22.32 20.42 -8.25
N PRO A 139 21.21 21.09 -7.90
CA PRO A 139 20.99 21.52 -6.53
C PRO A 139 20.64 20.34 -5.61
N PHE A 140 20.95 20.44 -4.31
CA PHE A 140 20.65 19.38 -3.34
C PHE A 140 19.18 18.97 -3.34
N GLU A 141 18.27 19.93 -3.48
CA GLU A 141 16.81 19.67 -3.45
C GLU A 141 16.30 18.81 -4.63
N LYS A 142 17.09 18.64 -5.69
CA LYS A 142 16.73 17.81 -6.84
C LYS A 142 17.42 16.45 -6.84
N LEU A 143 18.50 16.30 -6.09
CA LEU A 143 19.31 15.10 -6.10
C LEU A 143 18.71 13.98 -5.25
N CYS A 144 18.82 12.76 -5.75
CA CYS A 144 18.40 11.55 -5.06
C CYS A 144 19.58 10.62 -4.78
N SER A 145 19.51 9.94 -3.65
CA SER A 145 20.47 8.91 -3.26
C SER A 145 20.32 7.67 -4.13
N HIS A 146 21.43 6.98 -4.38
CA HIS A 146 21.45 5.71 -5.10
C HIS A 146 20.59 4.63 -4.42
N LYS A 147 20.34 4.74 -3.10
CA LYS A 147 19.42 3.84 -2.38
C LYS A 147 18.00 3.85 -2.95
N HIS A 148 17.59 4.97 -3.55
CA HIS A 148 16.26 5.17 -4.14
C HIS A 148 16.28 5.14 -5.66
N LYS A 149 17.42 4.79 -6.27
CA LYS A 149 17.60 4.77 -7.72
C LYS A 149 16.46 4.04 -8.44
N ASN A 150 16.08 2.87 -7.94
CA ASN A 150 15.02 2.01 -8.49
C ASN A 150 13.61 2.61 -8.45
N VAL A 151 13.41 3.72 -7.73
CA VAL A 151 12.07 4.31 -7.56
C VAL A 151 11.97 5.73 -8.12
N CYS A 152 13.05 6.29 -8.70
CA CYS A 152 13.03 7.68 -9.18
C CYS A 152 13.99 8.02 -10.33
N TRP A 153 14.70 7.08 -10.96
CA TRP A 153 15.76 7.41 -11.95
C TRP A 153 15.30 8.25 -13.15
N THR A 154 14.01 8.22 -13.49
CA THR A 154 13.44 9.03 -14.59
C THR A 154 13.00 10.42 -14.16
N GLN A 155 12.82 10.66 -12.88
CA GLN A 155 12.30 11.92 -12.33
C GLN A 155 13.40 12.74 -11.65
N CYS A 156 14.35 12.07 -11.00
CA CYS A 156 15.38 12.71 -10.20
C CYS A 156 16.79 12.35 -10.70
N PRO A 157 17.69 13.34 -10.85
CA PRO A 157 19.12 13.07 -11.00
C PRO A 157 19.68 12.42 -9.72
N LEU A 158 20.70 11.57 -9.88
CA LEU A 158 21.39 10.92 -8.76
C LEU A 158 22.62 11.71 -8.35
N PHE A 159 22.98 11.65 -7.06
CA PHE A 159 24.27 12.14 -6.59
C PHE A 159 25.41 11.47 -7.38
N ASP A 160 26.50 12.19 -7.62
CA ASP A 160 27.75 11.50 -7.96
C ASP A 160 28.22 10.70 -6.73
N GLU A 161 28.65 9.45 -6.94
CA GLU A 161 29.08 8.54 -5.85
C GLU A 161 30.10 9.18 -4.90
N SER A 162 30.96 10.08 -5.40
CA SER A 162 32.00 10.70 -4.59
C SER A 162 31.52 11.81 -3.65
N VAL A 163 30.27 12.25 -3.77
CA VAL A 163 29.66 13.29 -2.92
C VAL A 163 28.36 12.85 -2.27
N GLU A 164 27.98 11.57 -2.40
CA GLU A 164 26.77 11.07 -1.78
C GLU A 164 26.90 11.11 -0.25
N PRO A 165 25.90 11.66 0.48
CA PRO A 165 25.92 11.65 1.93
C PRO A 165 26.02 10.23 2.48
N THR A 166 27.02 9.97 3.33
CA THR A 166 27.14 8.66 3.97
C THR A 166 26.12 8.54 5.10
N LYS A 167 25.59 7.32 5.31
CA LYS A 167 24.59 7.03 6.35
C LYS A 167 25.06 7.36 7.77
N PHE A 168 26.36 7.47 7.99
CA PHE A 168 26.99 7.75 9.29
C PHE A 168 27.53 9.18 9.40
N SER A 169 27.23 10.05 8.44
CA SER A 169 27.64 11.45 8.50
C SER A 169 26.67 12.24 9.38
N PHE A 170 27.23 13.15 10.19
CA PHE A 170 26.46 14.11 10.98
C PHE A 170 25.50 14.93 10.10
N PHE A 171 25.89 15.20 8.85
CA PHE A 171 25.03 15.81 7.85
C PHE A 171 23.74 15.02 7.60
N HIS A 172 23.84 13.70 7.43
CA HIS A 172 22.67 12.85 7.18
C HIS A 172 21.70 12.82 8.37
N ASP A 173 22.22 12.83 9.60
CA ASP A 173 21.40 12.82 10.81
C ASP A 173 20.59 14.12 10.99
N ASN A 174 21.16 15.26 10.60
CA ASN A 174 20.48 16.56 10.70
C ASN A 174 19.57 16.86 9.51
N TYR A 175 19.87 16.28 8.33
CA TYR A 175 19.12 16.52 7.09
C TYR A 175 18.74 15.19 6.40
N PRO A 176 17.97 14.32 7.08
CA PRO A 176 17.62 12.99 6.57
C PRO A 176 16.73 13.03 5.33
N GLU A 177 16.10 14.17 5.04
CA GLU A 177 15.29 14.42 3.85
C GLU A 177 16.11 14.55 2.57
N ILE A 178 17.36 15.00 2.66
CA ILE A 178 18.23 15.19 1.49
C ILE A 178 18.51 13.84 0.84
N GLY A 179 18.31 13.77 -0.48
CA GLY A 179 18.48 12.55 -1.25
C GLY A 179 17.26 11.62 -1.24
N ASN A 180 16.15 12.00 -0.61
CA ASN A 180 14.89 11.26 -0.75
C ASN A 180 14.02 11.86 -1.87
N PRO A 181 13.50 11.05 -2.80
CA PRO A 181 12.58 11.55 -3.82
C PRO A 181 11.26 11.99 -3.19
N SER A 182 10.59 12.96 -3.81
CA SER A 182 9.25 13.35 -3.37
C SER A 182 8.23 12.25 -3.68
N THR A 183 7.10 12.23 -2.98
CA THR A 183 6.01 11.30 -3.28
C THR A 183 5.48 11.50 -4.71
N GLU A 184 5.51 12.72 -5.24
CA GLU A 184 5.13 12.98 -6.63
C GLU A 184 6.12 12.34 -7.60
N ASP A 185 7.43 12.50 -7.38
CA ASP A 185 8.46 11.91 -8.23
C ASP A 185 8.33 10.39 -8.28
N ILE A 186 8.09 9.73 -7.14
CA ILE A 186 7.90 8.26 -7.11
C ILE A 186 6.66 7.84 -7.90
N ILE A 187 5.54 8.58 -7.80
CA ILE A 187 4.31 8.26 -8.52
C ILE A 187 4.48 8.44 -10.03
N GLU A 188 5.05 9.55 -10.48
CA GLU A 188 5.28 9.80 -11.90
C GLU A 188 6.31 8.83 -12.47
N HIS A 189 7.33 8.48 -11.68
CA HIS A 189 8.26 7.41 -12.01
C HIS A 189 7.55 6.06 -12.18
N TRP A 190 6.69 5.69 -11.23
CA TRP A 190 5.91 4.46 -11.30
C TRP A 190 5.05 4.41 -12.55
N PHE A 191 4.36 5.50 -12.90
CA PHE A 191 3.57 5.57 -14.13
C PHE A 191 4.42 5.34 -15.37
N PHE A 192 5.57 6.01 -15.45
CA PHE A 192 6.52 5.82 -16.54
C PHE A 192 6.94 4.35 -16.68
N VAL A 193 7.35 3.71 -15.58
CA VAL A 193 7.82 2.31 -15.60
C VAL A 193 6.73 1.37 -16.12
N ILE A 194 5.49 1.53 -15.65
CA ILE A 194 4.36 0.70 -16.10
C ILE A 194 4.04 0.94 -17.58
N GLU A 195 4.08 2.18 -18.06
CA GLU A 195 3.88 2.49 -19.48
C GLU A 195 4.97 1.84 -20.35
N GLN A 196 6.22 1.87 -19.90
CA GLN A 196 7.33 1.24 -20.61
C GLN A 196 7.18 -0.29 -20.69
N ILE A 197 6.82 -0.95 -19.59
CA ILE A 197 6.58 -2.41 -19.57
C ILE A 197 5.47 -2.82 -20.55
N LYS A 198 4.45 -1.97 -20.72
CA LYS A 198 3.33 -2.24 -21.63
C LYS A 198 3.66 -1.93 -23.10
N SER A 199 4.80 -1.28 -23.36
CA SER A 199 5.24 -0.89 -24.70
C SER A 199 5.89 -2.05 -25.47
N PRO A 200 5.52 -2.29 -26.74
CA PRO A 200 6.13 -3.33 -27.57
C PRO A 200 7.64 -3.17 -27.77
N THR A 201 8.12 -1.92 -27.77
CA THR A 201 9.54 -1.59 -27.96
C THR A 201 10.41 -2.11 -26.82
N TRP A 202 9.88 -2.10 -25.60
CA TRP A 202 10.57 -2.52 -24.39
C TRP A 202 10.62 -4.05 -24.23
N ASN A 203 9.68 -4.77 -24.87
CA ASN A 203 9.46 -6.21 -24.69
C ASN A 203 10.25 -7.09 -25.67
N SER A 204 10.65 -6.57 -26.84
CA SER A 204 11.18 -7.38 -27.94
C SER A 204 12.63 -7.88 -27.79
N LYS A 205 13.37 -7.51 -26.74
CA LYS A 205 14.84 -7.77 -26.64
C LYS A 205 15.40 -8.06 -25.23
N ARG A 206 14.60 -8.49 -24.25
CA ARG A 206 15.07 -8.57 -22.85
C ARG A 206 15.67 -9.90 -22.44
N SER A 207 16.75 -9.81 -21.67
CA SER A 207 17.38 -10.93 -20.97
C SER A 207 16.64 -11.26 -19.67
N MET A 208 16.97 -12.40 -19.06
CA MET A 208 16.47 -12.76 -17.73
C MET A 208 16.89 -11.75 -16.64
N ASP A 209 18.09 -11.18 -16.77
CA ASP A 209 18.61 -10.18 -15.83
C ASP A 209 17.81 -8.86 -15.88
N ASP A 210 17.33 -8.49 -17.07
CA ASP A 210 16.46 -7.33 -17.25
C ASP A 210 15.10 -7.52 -16.58
N TYR A 211 14.56 -8.74 -16.64
CA TYR A 211 13.29 -9.08 -16.01
C TYR A 211 13.39 -8.94 -14.48
N GLU A 212 14.41 -9.54 -13.86
CA GLU A 212 14.58 -9.43 -12.39
C GLU A 212 14.86 -8.00 -11.94
N SER A 213 15.58 -7.21 -12.77
CA SER A 213 15.83 -5.80 -12.47
C SER A 213 14.54 -4.95 -12.51
N ILE A 214 13.67 -5.14 -13.51
CA ILE A 214 12.37 -4.45 -13.57
C ILE A 214 11.49 -4.86 -12.40
N LYS A 215 11.42 -6.16 -12.12
CA LYS A 215 10.64 -6.70 -11.02
C LYS A 215 11.12 -6.15 -9.68
N GLY A 216 12.43 -6.06 -9.47
CA GLY A 216 13.03 -5.39 -8.32
C GLY A 216 12.57 -3.94 -8.18
N ALA A 217 12.60 -3.17 -9.28
CA ALA A 217 12.10 -1.80 -9.26
C ALA A 217 10.61 -1.69 -8.89
N ILE A 218 9.75 -2.55 -9.44
CA ILE A 218 8.31 -2.57 -9.08
C ILE A 218 8.12 -2.87 -7.59
N ILE A 219 8.83 -3.86 -7.06
CA ILE A 219 8.77 -4.24 -5.64
C ILE A 219 9.24 -3.07 -4.76
N ASP A 220 10.34 -2.41 -5.13
CA ASP A 220 10.87 -1.26 -4.39
C ASP A 220 9.88 -0.09 -4.41
N ILE A 221 9.22 0.17 -5.54
CA ILE A 221 8.14 1.16 -5.66
C ILE A 221 6.98 0.82 -4.72
N TYR A 222 6.52 -0.44 -4.70
CA TYR A 222 5.40 -0.85 -3.83
C TYR A 222 5.75 -0.71 -2.35
N LYS A 223 6.96 -1.12 -1.96
CA LYS A 223 7.47 -0.99 -0.59
C LYS A 223 7.48 0.47 -0.15
N ILE A 224 8.17 1.35 -0.89
CA ILE A 224 8.30 2.75 -0.49
C ILE A 224 6.94 3.48 -0.50
N MET A 225 6.08 3.20 -1.48
CA MET A 225 4.75 3.79 -1.54
C MET A 225 3.85 3.31 -0.40
N ASN A 226 3.97 2.05 0.02
CA ASN A 226 3.25 1.54 1.18
C ASN A 226 3.76 2.15 2.50
N GLU A 227 5.08 2.29 2.67
CA GLU A 227 5.67 2.99 3.81
C GLU A 227 5.21 4.47 3.89
N ILE A 228 5.13 5.16 2.75
CA ILE A 228 4.58 6.53 2.69
C ILE A 228 3.09 6.53 3.06
N SER A 229 2.31 5.56 2.57
CA SER A 229 0.88 5.43 2.85
C SER A 229 0.60 5.22 4.34
N GLN A 230 1.48 4.52 5.06
CA GLN A 230 1.35 4.30 6.51
C GLN A 230 1.50 5.57 7.35
N LYS A 231 2.22 6.58 6.84
CA LYS A 231 2.41 7.87 7.53
C LYS A 231 1.18 8.78 7.45
N LYS A 232 0.21 8.48 6.59
CA LYS A 232 -1.08 9.19 6.40
C LYS A 232 -1.04 10.65 5.93
N TYR A 233 0.12 11.31 5.92
CA TYR A 233 0.24 12.72 5.52
C TYR A 233 -0.14 12.97 4.05
N ASN A 234 0.13 12.02 3.16
CA ASN A 234 -0.04 12.17 1.72
C ASN A 234 -1.27 11.43 1.16
N ASP A 235 -2.17 10.92 2.02
CA ASP A 235 -3.28 10.06 1.61
C ASP A 235 -4.15 10.68 0.52
N ILE A 236 -4.55 11.94 0.69
CA ILE A 236 -5.40 12.65 -0.28
C ILE A 236 -4.68 12.75 -1.62
N PHE A 237 -3.42 13.17 -1.62
CA PHE A 237 -2.62 13.32 -2.83
C PHE A 237 -2.43 11.99 -3.56
N ILE A 238 -2.04 10.93 -2.83
CA ILE A 238 -1.85 9.59 -3.37
C ILE A 238 -3.16 9.09 -3.98
N ARG A 239 -4.27 9.16 -3.22
CA ARG A 239 -5.61 8.74 -3.69
C ARG A 239 -5.99 9.45 -5.00
N LEU A 240 -5.80 10.77 -5.09
CA LEU A 240 -6.12 11.55 -6.29
C LEU A 240 -5.31 11.12 -7.52
N LYS A 241 -4.05 10.71 -7.34
CA LYS A 241 -3.18 10.29 -8.44
C LYS A 241 -3.45 8.84 -8.87
N ILE A 242 -3.58 7.90 -7.93
CA ILE A 242 -3.55 6.45 -8.24
C ILE A 242 -4.92 5.76 -8.24
N ASN A 243 -5.93 6.28 -7.53
CA ASN A 243 -7.26 5.66 -7.51
C ASN A 243 -8.08 6.08 -8.74
N LYS A 244 -7.71 5.56 -9.91
CA LYS A 244 -8.42 5.79 -11.17
C LYS A 244 -8.58 4.48 -11.96
N PRO A 245 -9.72 4.25 -12.67
CA PRO A 245 -9.95 3.00 -13.39
C PRO A 245 -8.88 2.64 -14.43
N GLU A 246 -8.34 3.64 -15.13
CA GLU A 246 -7.34 3.46 -16.17
C GLU A 246 -5.94 3.14 -15.61
N LYS A 247 -5.71 3.40 -14.32
CA LYS A 247 -4.43 3.21 -13.65
C LYS A 247 -4.29 1.76 -13.17
N LYS A 248 -4.06 0.86 -14.14
CA LYS A 248 -3.68 -0.55 -13.94
C LYS A 248 -2.22 -0.67 -13.48
N LEU A 249 -1.96 -0.36 -12.20
CA LEU A 249 -0.63 -0.19 -11.63
C LEU A 249 -0.12 -1.38 -10.80
N PHE A 250 -1.01 -2.30 -10.41
CA PHE A 250 -0.70 -3.38 -9.50
C PHE A 250 -0.57 -4.70 -10.25
N LEU A 251 0.59 -5.35 -10.14
CA LEU A 251 0.82 -6.68 -10.68
C LEU A 251 0.18 -7.73 -9.76
N ASN A 252 -1.06 -8.11 -10.05
CA ASN A 252 -1.81 -9.11 -9.29
C ASN A 252 -1.65 -10.47 -9.95
N ASP A 253 -0.46 -11.06 -9.83
CA ASP A 253 -0.12 -12.35 -10.45
C ASP A 253 0.30 -13.44 -9.44
N ASN A 254 0.14 -14.71 -9.83
CA ASN A 254 0.64 -15.87 -9.12
C ASN A 254 2.04 -16.24 -9.64
N TYR A 255 2.86 -16.88 -8.81
CA TYR A 255 4.17 -17.33 -9.26
C TYR A 255 4.06 -18.45 -10.32
N PRO A 256 4.88 -18.45 -11.39
CA PRO A 256 5.87 -17.44 -11.74
C PRO A 256 5.23 -16.17 -12.32
N PHE A 257 5.69 -15.00 -11.87
CA PHE A 257 5.11 -13.73 -12.29
C PHE A 257 5.40 -13.46 -13.78
N ASP A 258 4.39 -13.10 -14.55
CA ASP A 258 4.59 -12.52 -15.88
C ASP A 258 4.30 -11.02 -15.84
N ILE A 259 5.38 -10.23 -15.77
CA ILE A 259 5.31 -8.76 -15.75
C ILE A 259 4.91 -8.17 -17.12
N PHE A 260 5.03 -8.95 -18.20
CA PHE A 260 4.73 -8.49 -19.56
C PHE A 260 3.32 -8.86 -20.00
N ASP A 261 2.67 -9.82 -19.33
CA ASP A 261 1.25 -10.07 -19.50
C ASP A 261 0.43 -8.89 -18.96
N LYS A 262 -0.29 -8.24 -19.86
CA LYS A 262 -1.11 -7.05 -19.56
C LYS A 262 -2.32 -7.37 -18.69
N GLU A 263 -2.79 -8.61 -18.71
CA GLU A 263 -3.96 -9.04 -17.93
C GLU A 263 -3.62 -9.16 -16.43
N ASN A 264 -2.35 -9.34 -16.11
CA ASN A 264 -1.87 -9.40 -14.72
C ASN A 264 -1.85 -8.03 -14.03
N TRP A 265 -1.94 -6.93 -14.79
CA TRP A 265 -1.93 -5.57 -14.25
C TRP A 265 -3.35 -5.07 -14.00
N VAL A 266 -3.68 -4.81 -12.73
CA VAL A 266 -5.02 -4.40 -12.29
C VAL A 266 -5.01 -3.03 -11.62
N ALA A 267 -6.16 -2.35 -11.65
CA ALA A 267 -6.34 -1.11 -10.89
C ALA A 267 -6.64 -1.44 -9.43
N GLY A 268 -6.19 -0.59 -8.50
CA GLY A 268 -6.39 -0.84 -7.06
C GLY A 268 -7.86 -1.00 -6.68
N ARG A 269 -8.76 -0.25 -7.31
CA ARG A 269 -10.22 -0.30 -7.08
C ARG A 269 -10.91 -1.60 -7.47
N ASP A 270 -10.25 -2.42 -8.27
CA ASP A 270 -10.74 -3.72 -8.73
C ASP A 270 -10.32 -4.85 -7.77
N LEU A 271 -9.44 -4.55 -6.81
CA LEU A 271 -8.92 -5.50 -5.84
C LEU A 271 -9.78 -5.54 -4.57
N ILE A 272 -10.08 -6.75 -4.10
CA ILE A 272 -10.88 -6.99 -2.91
C ILE A 272 -10.16 -7.98 -1.99
N PHE A 273 -9.86 -7.54 -0.77
CA PHE A 273 -9.32 -8.38 0.30
C PHE A 273 -10.42 -9.31 0.85
N GLY A 274 -10.03 -10.55 1.16
CA GLY A 274 -10.90 -11.56 1.77
C GLY A 274 -11.63 -12.48 0.77
N LEU A 275 -11.52 -12.23 -0.54
CA LEU A 275 -12.03 -13.14 -1.56
C LEU A 275 -11.24 -14.46 -1.59
N GLN A 276 -11.96 -15.56 -1.85
CA GLN A 276 -11.35 -16.88 -2.07
C GLN A 276 -10.89 -17.05 -3.52
N GLU A 277 -11.66 -16.50 -4.46
CA GLU A 277 -11.42 -16.53 -5.90
C GLU A 277 -11.93 -15.23 -6.55
N ASP A 278 -11.51 -14.98 -7.78
CA ASP A 278 -12.00 -13.86 -8.58
C ASP A 278 -13.49 -14.07 -8.90
N ILE A 279 -14.32 -13.03 -8.77
CA ILE A 279 -15.76 -13.16 -8.99
C ILE A 279 -16.10 -12.86 -10.45
N LYS A 280 -15.59 -11.73 -10.95
CA LYS A 280 -15.80 -11.23 -12.31
C LYS A 280 -14.77 -10.15 -12.63
N GLU A 281 -14.73 -9.72 -13.88
CA GLU A 281 -13.93 -8.57 -14.30
C GLU A 281 -14.20 -7.34 -13.41
N GLY A 282 -13.14 -6.74 -12.89
CA GLY A 282 -13.21 -5.62 -11.93
C GLY A 282 -13.49 -6.02 -10.47
N MET A 283 -13.50 -7.32 -10.16
CA MET A 283 -13.66 -7.87 -8.80
C MET A 283 -12.68 -9.02 -8.57
N TYR A 284 -11.41 -8.67 -8.45
CA TYR A 284 -10.31 -9.60 -8.30
C TYR A 284 -9.92 -9.77 -6.84
N LYS A 285 -9.54 -10.99 -6.48
CA LYS A 285 -8.89 -11.30 -5.21
C LYS A 285 -7.51 -10.67 -5.17
N VAL A 286 -7.15 -10.09 -4.01
CA VAL A 286 -5.76 -9.70 -3.73
C VAL A 286 -4.90 -10.97 -3.56
N LYS A 287 -4.00 -11.21 -4.52
CA LYS A 287 -3.03 -12.33 -4.47
C LYS A 287 -1.93 -12.05 -3.45
N ASP A 288 -1.23 -13.12 -3.05
CA ASP A 288 -0.27 -13.08 -1.94
C ASP A 288 0.86 -12.06 -2.12
N CYS A 289 1.33 -11.87 -3.35
CA CYS A 289 2.37 -10.90 -3.69
C CYS A 289 1.99 -9.44 -3.37
N LEU A 290 0.69 -9.14 -3.26
CA LEU A 290 0.19 -7.79 -3.00
C LEU A 290 -0.32 -7.59 -1.58
N LYS A 291 -0.51 -8.67 -0.80
CA LYS A 291 -1.13 -8.59 0.53
C LYS A 291 -0.38 -7.72 1.52
N GLU A 292 0.95 -7.66 1.42
CA GLU A 292 1.80 -6.85 2.31
C GLU A 292 1.64 -5.33 2.06
N TYR A 293 1.18 -4.92 0.87
CA TYR A 293 1.00 -3.52 0.49
C TYR A 293 -0.42 -3.01 0.78
N LYS A 294 -1.02 -3.46 1.89
CA LYS A 294 -2.43 -3.22 2.21
C LYS A 294 -2.80 -1.73 2.26
N ASP A 295 -2.01 -0.91 2.95
CA ASP A 295 -2.30 0.52 3.12
C ASP A 295 -2.31 1.24 1.76
N LEU A 296 -1.30 0.98 0.92
CA LEU A 296 -1.24 1.49 -0.45
C LEU A 296 -2.45 1.06 -1.29
N LEU A 297 -2.83 -0.22 -1.22
CA LEU A 297 -3.97 -0.75 -1.97
C LEU A 297 -5.29 -0.09 -1.56
N LEU A 298 -5.51 0.15 -0.26
CA LEU A 298 -6.67 0.88 0.23
C LEU A 298 -6.67 2.35 -0.24
N LEU A 299 -5.50 2.99 -0.36
CA LEU A 299 -5.40 4.31 -1.02
C LEU A 299 -5.76 4.23 -2.51
N ALA A 300 -5.37 3.15 -3.19
CA ALA A 300 -5.70 2.91 -4.58
C ALA A 300 -7.15 2.48 -4.85
N GLY A 301 -7.97 2.38 -3.80
CA GLY A 301 -9.41 2.10 -3.88
C GLY A 301 -9.78 0.64 -3.62
N ALA A 302 -8.83 -0.21 -3.23
CA ALA A 302 -9.12 -1.60 -2.87
C ALA A 302 -10.13 -1.65 -1.72
N ARG A 303 -10.94 -2.71 -1.71
CA ARG A 303 -12.02 -2.90 -0.72
C ARG A 303 -11.72 -4.08 0.17
N GLU A 304 -12.23 -4.04 1.39
CA GLU A 304 -12.24 -5.20 2.27
C GLU A 304 -13.65 -5.78 2.32
N LEU A 305 -13.75 -7.11 2.19
CA LEU A 305 -14.97 -7.81 2.56
C LEU A 305 -15.20 -7.63 4.05
N ILE A 306 -16.27 -6.91 4.39
CA ILE A 306 -16.76 -6.85 5.76
C ILE A 306 -17.23 -8.26 6.10
N ASP A 307 -16.47 -8.96 6.96
CA ASP A 307 -16.87 -10.27 7.45
C ASP A 307 -18.17 -10.11 8.24
N LEU A 308 -19.31 -10.53 7.67
CA LEU A 308 -20.64 -10.46 8.29
C LEU A 308 -20.76 -11.33 9.56
N LYS A 309 -19.66 -11.92 10.03
CA LYS A 309 -19.58 -12.76 11.22
C LYS A 309 -19.63 -12.00 12.54
N SER A 310 -19.44 -10.68 12.57
CA SER A 310 -19.18 -10.00 13.86
C SER A 310 -20.39 -9.42 14.61
N ASP A 311 -21.63 -9.43 14.11
CA ASP A 311 -22.74 -8.87 14.93
C ASP A 311 -24.15 -9.40 14.65
N ARG A 312 -24.29 -10.51 13.93
CA ARG A 312 -25.55 -11.23 14.00
C ARG A 312 -25.53 -12.02 15.31
N LYS A 313 -26.15 -11.46 16.35
CA LYS A 313 -26.91 -12.26 17.32
C LYS A 313 -27.96 -13.03 16.53
N VAL A 314 -27.55 -14.10 15.84
CA VAL A 314 -28.46 -15.12 15.37
C VAL A 314 -29.09 -15.62 16.65
N ARG A 315 -30.30 -15.14 16.97
CA ARG A 315 -31.15 -15.80 17.95
C ARG A 315 -31.10 -17.26 17.52
N LYS A 316 -30.56 -18.14 18.35
CA LYS A 316 -30.71 -19.59 18.17
C LYS A 316 -32.21 -19.85 18.20
N HIS A 317 -32.87 -19.65 17.07
CA HIS A 317 -34.26 -19.97 16.88
C HIS A 317 -34.22 -21.43 16.49
N ASP A 318 -34.37 -22.29 17.49
CA ASP A 318 -34.49 -23.73 17.27
C ASP A 318 -35.85 -23.99 16.61
N GLN A 319 -35.87 -23.80 15.30
CA GLN A 319 -37.07 -23.95 14.48
C GLN A 319 -37.53 -25.42 14.48
N LYS A 320 -36.61 -26.36 14.71
CA LYS A 320 -36.91 -27.78 14.89
C LYS A 320 -37.75 -27.98 16.16
N ASP A 321 -37.29 -27.49 17.31
CA ASP A 321 -38.03 -27.60 18.57
C ASP A 321 -39.38 -26.88 18.50
N THR A 322 -39.40 -25.71 17.85
CA THR A 322 -40.62 -24.93 17.66
C THR A 322 -41.63 -25.69 16.80
N LEU A 323 -41.19 -26.29 15.69
CA LEU A 323 -42.03 -27.07 14.80
C LEU A 323 -42.61 -28.30 15.52
N ILE A 324 -41.78 -29.08 16.20
CA ILE A 324 -42.23 -30.28 16.94
C ILE A 324 -43.25 -29.90 18.02
N LYS A 325 -42.97 -28.86 18.82
CA LYS A 325 -43.91 -28.36 19.85
C LYS A 325 -45.23 -27.91 19.25
N VAL A 326 -45.22 -27.22 18.11
CA VAL A 326 -46.44 -26.76 17.44
C VAL A 326 -47.24 -27.92 16.87
N LEU A 327 -46.60 -28.90 16.21
CA LEU A 327 -47.26 -30.08 15.66
C LEU A 327 -47.92 -30.92 16.77
N LEU A 328 -47.19 -31.21 17.84
CA LEU A 328 -47.70 -31.94 18.99
C LEU A 328 -48.83 -31.16 19.69
N LYS A 329 -48.67 -29.85 19.89
CA LYS A 329 -49.72 -29.01 20.47
C LYS A 329 -50.99 -29.05 19.62
N LYS A 330 -50.86 -28.92 18.29
CA LYS A 330 -52.01 -29.01 17.37
C LYS A 330 -52.73 -30.35 17.52
N PHE A 331 -52.00 -31.47 17.48
CA PHE A 331 -52.54 -32.80 17.69
C PHE A 331 -53.29 -32.95 19.05
N ILE A 332 -52.70 -32.46 20.15
CA ILE A 332 -53.31 -32.57 21.49
C ILE A 332 -54.54 -31.66 21.63
N SER A 333 -54.49 -30.45 21.09
CA SER A 333 -55.48 -29.39 21.33
C SER A 333 -56.80 -29.55 20.57
N GLN A 334 -56.88 -30.49 19.62
CA GLN A 334 -57.97 -30.52 18.64
C GLN A 334 -58.79 -31.81 18.71
N HIS A 335 -60.10 -31.62 18.82
CA HIS A 335 -61.08 -32.54 18.24
C HIS A 335 -61.08 -32.34 16.71
N ASP A 336 -61.36 -33.39 15.93
CA ASP A 336 -61.31 -33.45 14.45
C ASP A 336 -61.40 -32.07 13.76
N ASN A 337 -60.33 -31.64 13.10
CA ASN A 337 -60.29 -30.37 12.38
C ASN A 337 -59.89 -30.55 10.90
N ASP A 338 -59.91 -29.46 10.15
CA ASP A 338 -59.57 -29.46 8.71
C ASP A 338 -58.10 -29.70 8.39
N HIS A 339 -57.23 -29.77 9.40
CA HIS A 339 -55.82 -30.06 9.21
C HIS A 339 -55.48 -31.54 9.36
N HIS A 340 -56.42 -32.38 9.83
CA HIS A 340 -56.24 -33.82 9.88
C HIS A 340 -56.70 -34.45 8.55
N ASP A 341 -55.80 -35.19 7.90
CA ASP A 341 -56.03 -35.89 6.63
C ASP A 341 -56.19 -37.41 6.80
N VAL A 342 -56.08 -37.90 8.04
CA VAL A 342 -56.46 -39.26 8.45
C VAL A 342 -57.23 -39.21 9.77
N ILE A 343 -58.28 -40.01 9.90
CA ILE A 343 -59.08 -40.18 11.11
C ILE A 343 -59.07 -41.65 11.48
N PHE A 344 -58.56 -41.97 12.66
CA PHE A 344 -58.62 -43.33 13.19
C PHE A 344 -59.91 -43.53 13.98
N ILE A 345 -60.61 -44.63 13.70
CA ILE A 345 -61.77 -45.09 14.47
C ILE A 345 -61.31 -46.25 15.34
N VAL A 346 -61.16 -46.01 16.64
CA VAL A 346 -60.43 -46.89 17.55
C VAL A 346 -61.34 -47.50 18.61
N GLY A 347 -61.17 -48.80 18.85
CA GLY A 347 -61.87 -49.56 19.88
C GLY A 347 -63.32 -49.92 19.53
N GLU A 348 -63.99 -50.62 20.44
CA GLU A 348 -65.42 -50.96 20.33
C GLU A 348 -66.31 -49.71 20.46
N GLU A 349 -65.84 -48.73 21.24
CA GLU A 349 -66.42 -47.41 21.43
C GLU A 349 -66.34 -46.51 20.19
N LYS A 350 -65.62 -46.95 19.13
CA LYS A 350 -65.45 -46.22 17.86
C LYS A 350 -64.97 -44.77 18.06
N ALA A 351 -64.02 -44.58 18.96
CA ALA A 351 -63.48 -43.25 19.26
C ALA A 351 -62.73 -42.69 18.04
N ARG A 352 -63.05 -41.45 17.65
CA ARG A 352 -62.42 -40.75 16.53
C ARG A 352 -61.15 -40.03 16.97
N ILE A 353 -60.06 -40.24 16.23
CA ILE A 353 -58.76 -39.60 16.47
C ILE A 353 -58.18 -39.11 15.14
N GLY A 354 -58.32 -37.83 14.85
CA GLY A 354 -57.66 -37.19 13.71
C GLY A 354 -56.13 -37.07 13.86
N ALA A 355 -55.39 -37.25 12.77
CA ALA A 355 -53.94 -37.12 12.68
C ALA A 355 -53.48 -36.70 11.27
N ASN A 356 -52.16 -36.66 11.06
CA ASN A 356 -51.51 -36.25 9.82
C ASN A 356 -50.73 -37.39 9.18
N ARG A 357 -51.12 -37.82 7.97
CA ARG A 357 -50.44 -38.90 7.23
C ARG A 357 -48.95 -38.64 7.08
N TYR A 358 -48.57 -37.43 6.69
CA TYR A 358 -47.17 -37.06 6.49
C TYR A 358 -46.32 -37.22 7.75
N VAL A 359 -46.83 -36.77 8.91
CA VAL A 359 -46.12 -36.87 10.19
C VAL A 359 -45.96 -38.34 10.58
N LEU A 360 -47.01 -39.14 10.42
CA LEU A 360 -46.99 -40.56 10.77
C LEU A 360 -46.10 -41.38 9.84
N SER A 361 -46.13 -41.13 8.53
CA SER A 361 -45.24 -41.77 7.55
C SER A 361 -43.78 -41.45 7.84
N ALA A 362 -43.46 -40.20 8.18
CA ALA A 362 -42.10 -39.80 8.54
C ALA A 362 -41.60 -40.49 9.82
N ALA A 363 -42.49 -40.80 10.76
CA ALA A 363 -42.15 -41.42 12.03
C ALA A 363 -42.25 -42.96 12.02
N SER A 364 -42.93 -43.56 11.05
CA SER A 364 -43.21 -45.00 11.01
C SER A 364 -43.34 -45.55 9.60
N THR A 365 -42.48 -46.52 9.27
CA THR A 365 -42.52 -47.25 8.00
C THR A 365 -43.80 -48.06 7.80
N HIS A 366 -44.52 -48.39 8.89
CA HIS A 366 -45.84 -49.03 8.79
C HIS A 366 -46.88 -48.06 8.22
N PHE A 367 -46.95 -46.84 8.77
CA PHE A 367 -47.87 -45.81 8.28
C PHE A 367 -47.46 -45.29 6.90
N GLU A 368 -46.16 -45.21 6.61
CA GLU A 368 -45.67 -44.90 5.27
C GLU A 368 -46.20 -45.89 4.23
N ARG A 369 -46.08 -47.20 4.49
CA ARG A 369 -46.63 -48.23 3.58
C ARG A 369 -48.15 -48.18 3.49
N MET A 370 -48.84 -47.93 4.60
CA MET A 370 -50.30 -47.82 4.64
C MET A 370 -50.81 -46.66 3.78
N PHE A 371 -50.17 -45.49 3.83
CA PHE A 371 -50.64 -44.28 3.15
C PHE A 371 -50.05 -44.08 1.75
N CYS A 372 -48.86 -44.64 1.47
CA CYS A 372 -48.14 -44.42 0.21
C CYS A 372 -48.02 -45.70 -0.65
N GLY A 373 -48.57 -46.84 -0.21
CA GLY A 373 -48.44 -48.13 -0.89
C GLY A 373 -49.41 -48.40 -2.05
N GLY A 374 -50.20 -47.42 -2.50
CA GLY A 374 -51.09 -47.56 -3.66
C GLY A 374 -52.43 -48.27 -3.41
N LEU A 375 -52.88 -48.35 -2.15
CA LEU A 375 -54.22 -48.85 -1.77
C LEU A 375 -55.28 -47.72 -1.83
N SER A 376 -56.56 -48.03 -1.67
CA SER A 376 -57.68 -47.05 -1.67
C SER A 376 -57.46 -45.83 -0.76
N GLU A 377 -56.70 -46.04 0.32
CA GLU A 377 -56.32 -45.06 1.33
C GLU A 377 -55.31 -44.00 0.80
N SER A 378 -54.75 -44.20 -0.39
CA SER A 378 -53.78 -43.30 -1.01
C SER A 378 -54.40 -42.23 -1.92
N THR A 379 -55.68 -42.37 -2.32
CA THR A 379 -56.33 -41.49 -3.32
C THR A 379 -57.37 -40.52 -2.75
N GLU A 380 -57.80 -40.69 -1.49
CA GLU A 380 -58.80 -39.82 -0.85
C GLU A 380 -58.17 -38.64 -0.08
N SER A 381 -58.89 -37.51 -0.05
CA SER A 381 -58.43 -36.27 0.60
C SER A 381 -58.49 -36.32 2.13
N LYS A 382 -59.39 -37.14 2.68
CA LYS A 382 -59.45 -37.54 4.10
C LYS A 382 -59.82 -39.02 4.16
N ILE A 383 -59.08 -39.81 4.92
CA ILE A 383 -59.32 -41.26 5.07
C ILE A 383 -59.76 -41.61 6.49
N GLU A 384 -60.64 -42.62 6.63
CA GLU A 384 -60.98 -43.22 7.91
C GLU A 384 -60.34 -44.62 8.04
N VAL A 385 -59.60 -44.86 9.11
CA VAL A 385 -58.88 -46.13 9.36
C VAL A 385 -59.42 -46.79 10.62
N MET A 386 -59.95 -48.01 10.50
CA MET A 386 -60.51 -48.78 11.61
C MET A 386 -59.43 -49.53 12.39
N ILE A 387 -59.35 -49.32 13.71
CA ILE A 387 -58.43 -50.02 14.63
C ILE A 387 -59.26 -50.70 15.73
N LYS A 388 -59.45 -52.03 15.63
CA LYS A 388 -60.37 -52.77 16.53
C LYS A 388 -59.71 -53.23 17.83
N ASP A 389 -58.44 -53.62 17.78
CA ASP A 389 -57.80 -54.39 18.88
C ASP A 389 -57.03 -53.53 19.89
N ILE A 390 -57.24 -52.21 19.90
CA ILE A 390 -56.50 -51.28 20.75
C ILE A 390 -57.47 -50.31 21.43
N ARG A 391 -57.31 -50.09 22.74
CA ARG A 391 -58.04 -49.05 23.47
C ARG A 391 -57.63 -47.65 22.96
N PRO A 392 -58.57 -46.71 22.74
CA PRO A 392 -58.28 -45.37 22.23
C PRO A 392 -57.17 -44.64 22.97
N GLU A 393 -57.10 -44.79 24.29
CA GLU A 393 -56.15 -44.15 25.20
C GLU A 393 -54.73 -44.63 24.91
N VAL A 394 -54.58 -45.94 24.69
CA VAL A 394 -53.29 -46.56 24.32
C VAL A 394 -52.88 -46.09 22.93
N PHE A 395 -53.82 -46.02 21.99
CA PHE A 395 -53.53 -45.52 20.65
C PHE A 395 -53.15 -44.04 20.64
N ARG A 396 -53.77 -43.20 21.49
CA ARG A 396 -53.39 -41.78 21.66
C ARG A 396 -51.96 -41.65 22.19
N VAL A 397 -51.50 -42.52 23.08
CA VAL A 397 -50.11 -42.52 23.57
C VAL A 397 -49.14 -42.77 22.41
N LEU A 398 -49.42 -43.78 21.58
CA LEU A 398 -48.62 -44.09 20.39
C LEU A 398 -48.52 -42.87 19.45
N LEU A 399 -49.66 -42.24 19.13
CA LEU A 399 -49.66 -41.08 18.24
C LEU A 399 -48.90 -39.89 18.83
N ARG A 400 -49.05 -39.59 20.13
CA ARG A 400 -48.26 -38.53 20.78
C ARG A 400 -46.76 -38.78 20.68
N TRP A 401 -46.34 -40.02 20.90
CA TRP A 401 -44.95 -40.42 20.77
C TRP A 401 -44.43 -40.24 19.33
N LEU A 402 -45.22 -40.64 18.32
CA LEU A 402 -44.88 -40.43 16.90
C LEU A 402 -44.81 -38.94 16.51
N TYR A 403 -45.57 -38.08 17.19
CA TYR A 403 -45.49 -36.62 17.04
C TYR A 403 -44.30 -35.98 17.78
N GLY A 404 -43.41 -36.78 18.37
CA GLY A 404 -42.18 -36.32 19.01
C GLY A 404 -42.32 -36.03 20.51
N GLN A 405 -43.41 -36.44 21.16
CA GLN A 405 -43.49 -36.39 22.62
C GLN A 405 -42.64 -37.51 23.24
N PRO A 406 -41.84 -37.24 24.29
CA PRO A 406 -41.17 -38.30 25.05
C PRO A 406 -42.17 -39.35 25.55
N PHE A 407 -41.80 -40.62 25.49
CA PHE A 407 -42.70 -41.73 25.82
C PHE A 407 -43.20 -41.65 27.27
N GLU A 408 -42.35 -41.23 28.18
CA GLU A 408 -42.63 -41.02 29.60
C GLU A 408 -43.66 -39.91 29.83
N GLU A 409 -43.77 -38.94 28.92
CA GLU A 409 -44.79 -37.89 28.99
C GLU A 409 -46.08 -38.30 28.31
N ALA A 410 -46.00 -38.99 27.16
CA ALA A 410 -47.17 -39.47 26.44
C ALA A 410 -48.03 -40.39 27.34
N THR A 411 -47.38 -41.26 28.11
CA THR A 411 -48.01 -42.22 29.05
C THR A 411 -48.60 -41.60 30.32
N LYS A 412 -48.19 -40.38 30.74
CA LYS A 412 -48.75 -39.73 31.94
C LYS A 412 -50.25 -39.46 31.86
N SER A 413 -50.80 -39.35 30.65
CA SER A 413 -52.22 -39.09 30.45
C SER A 413 -53.13 -40.31 30.64
N THR A 414 -52.59 -41.53 30.54
CA THR A 414 -53.34 -42.77 30.74
C THR A 414 -53.27 -43.28 32.17
N LEU A 415 -52.36 -42.72 32.99
CA LEU A 415 -52.15 -43.09 34.40
C LEU A 415 -52.97 -42.26 35.40
N ARG A 416 -53.80 -41.31 34.93
CA ARG A 416 -54.56 -40.38 35.79
C ARG A 416 -56.05 -40.72 36.00
N ASN A 417 -56.55 -41.81 35.43
CA ASN A 417 -57.92 -42.29 35.69
C ASN A 417 -57.86 -43.75 36.19
N PRO A 418 -58.15 -44.04 37.47
CA PRO A 418 -58.56 -45.36 37.93
C PRO A 418 -59.87 -45.80 37.26
#